data_AF-A0AAD6LVB3-F1
#
_entry.id   AF-A0AAD6LVB3-F1
#
_cell.length_a   1.000
_cell.length_b   1.000
_cell.length_c   1.000
_cell.angle_alpha   90.00
_cell.angle_beta   90.00
_cell.angle_gamma   90.00
#
_symmetry.space_group_name_H-M   'P 1'
#
loop_
_entity.id
_entity.type
_entity.pdbx_description
1 polymer ?
#
loop_
_entity_poly.entity_id
_entity_poly.type
_entity_poly.pdbx_seq_one_letter_code
_entity_poly.pdbx_strand_id
1 'polypeptide(L)'
;MNDNAESHLSSDEAQRKLQSEGNIMKLNPCTNCPMDISQISGPDRTSRLTPLSQIGFRDSASVGAGQQLTSLSIEVQAESRGDLRPNPRFDAIMLLVLASYDGTSGCSVLVLSEEKHLFSHFMAIIVSFDPDILMGWDVQGGSLGFLAERAAHLGIGLLNNISRTPSEANIDVGERENSGKVILDTMLKESLITDSALVEDTVIEDEWGRTHASGVHVGGRVVLNVWRLMRGEVKLNMYTVEAVGEAVLRRKIPSIPYKVLTKWFASGPGRSQI
;
A
#
# COMPACT_ATOMS: atom_id res chain seq x y z
N MET A 1 32.94 18.92 -81.03
CA MET A 1 32.51 18.42 -79.72
C MET A 1 31.32 17.52 -79.94
N ASN A 2 31.58 16.23 -79.85
CA ASN A 2 30.68 15.08 -79.92
C ASN A 2 30.25 14.71 -78.49
N ASP A 3 29.20 13.94 -78.17
CA ASP A 3 28.05 13.41 -78.92
C ASP A 3 26.93 13.16 -77.88
N ASN A 4 25.67 13.05 -78.31
CA ASN A 4 24.85 11.85 -78.09
C ASN A 4 23.41 12.08 -78.56
N ALA A 5 23.01 11.26 -79.53
CA ALA A 5 21.69 11.25 -80.13
C ALA A 5 20.83 10.07 -79.62
N GLU A 6 19.60 10.06 -80.12
CA GLU A 6 18.50 9.09 -79.98
C GLU A 6 18.86 7.59 -80.03
N SER A 7 18.02 6.76 -79.40
CA SER A 7 17.38 5.52 -79.96
C SER A 7 16.75 4.68 -78.81
N HIS A 8 15.45 4.30 -78.84
CA HIS A 8 14.85 3.10 -79.49
C HIS A 8 15.34 1.76 -78.88
N LEU A 9 14.58 0.66 -78.66
CA LEU A 9 13.18 0.19 -78.87
C LEU A 9 12.87 -0.84 -77.74
N SER A 10 11.66 -0.99 -77.21
CA SER A 10 10.55 -1.86 -77.66
C SER A 10 10.84 -3.36 -77.91
N SER A 11 10.30 -4.19 -77.00
CA SER A 11 9.59 -5.47 -77.21
C SER A 11 10.29 -6.80 -77.60
N ASP A 12 9.82 -7.83 -76.90
CA ASP A 12 9.57 -9.23 -77.32
C ASP A 12 10.65 -10.34 -77.32
N GLU A 13 10.08 -11.56 -77.31
CA GLU A 13 10.63 -12.92 -77.45
C GLU A 13 11.09 -13.69 -76.18
N ALA A 14 10.20 -14.59 -75.76
CA ALA A 14 10.47 -15.73 -74.90
C ALA A 14 11.33 -16.81 -75.59
N GLN A 15 12.00 -17.68 -74.81
CA GLN A 15 11.95 -19.15 -75.01
C GLN A 15 12.75 -20.01 -74.00
N ARG A 16 12.16 -21.17 -73.62
CA ARG A 16 12.81 -22.47 -73.19
C ARG A 16 13.50 -22.50 -71.80
N LYS A 17 13.59 -23.63 -71.06
CA LYS A 17 12.99 -25.00 -71.13
C LYS A 17 13.36 -25.78 -69.83
N LEU A 18 12.47 -26.68 -69.33
CA LEU A 18 12.77 -27.95 -68.59
C LEU A 18 13.59 -27.80 -67.27
N GLN A 19 13.74 -28.71 -66.28
CA GLN A 19 13.24 -30.04 -65.83
C GLN A 19 13.65 -30.14 -64.32
N SER A 20 13.10 -30.94 -63.39
CA SER A 20 11.97 -31.90 -63.32
C SER A 20 11.65 -32.27 -61.85
N GLU A 21 10.50 -32.91 -61.63
CA GLU A 21 10.13 -33.91 -60.59
C GLU A 21 10.87 -34.00 -59.23
N GLY A 22 10.08 -34.02 -58.15
CA GLY A 22 10.50 -34.41 -56.80
C GLY A 22 9.32 -34.44 -55.81
N ASN A 23 8.63 -35.58 -55.70
CA ASN A 23 7.50 -35.81 -54.79
C ASN A 23 7.61 -37.22 -54.18
N ILE A 24 6.93 -37.51 -53.04
CA ILE A 24 7.10 -38.65 -52.08
C ILE A 24 7.83 -38.17 -50.80
N MET A 25 7.32 -38.31 -49.56
CA MET A 25 6.15 -39.04 -49.02
C MET A 25 5.51 -38.32 -47.81
N LYS A 26 4.24 -38.61 -47.51
CA LYS A 26 3.46 -38.02 -46.39
C LYS A 26 3.76 -38.64 -45.02
N LEU A 27 3.70 -37.85 -43.95
CA LEU A 27 3.22 -38.29 -42.62
C LEU A 27 2.44 -37.15 -41.92
N ASN A 28 1.25 -37.49 -41.39
CA ASN A 28 0.45 -36.76 -40.39
C ASN A 28 0.16 -37.77 -39.26
N PRO A 29 -0.33 -37.36 -38.07
CA PRO A 29 -0.11 -36.12 -37.31
C PRO A 29 0.42 -36.45 -35.88
N CYS A 30 0.58 -35.45 -35.00
CA CYS A 30 0.25 -35.61 -33.57
C CYS A 30 0.05 -34.26 -32.87
N THR A 31 -0.88 -34.24 -31.93
CA THR A 31 -1.40 -33.04 -31.25
C THR A 31 -0.84 -32.95 -29.82
N ASN A 32 -0.83 -31.72 -29.27
CA ASN A 32 -0.67 -31.40 -27.84
C ASN A 32 0.72 -31.57 -27.19
N CYS A 33 1.52 -30.50 -27.25
CA CYS A 33 2.31 -30.03 -26.10
C CYS A 33 2.04 -28.52 -25.93
N PRO A 34 1.53 -28.03 -24.79
CA PRO A 34 1.55 -26.60 -24.49
C PRO A 34 3.01 -26.22 -24.24
N MET A 35 3.63 -25.47 -25.16
CA MET A 35 4.99 -24.98 -24.95
C MET A 35 4.96 -23.84 -23.93
N ASP A 36 5.84 -23.99 -22.93
CA ASP A 36 6.06 -23.06 -21.84
C ASP A 36 6.53 -21.70 -22.38
N ILE A 37 5.69 -20.66 -22.23
CA ILE A 37 5.94 -19.34 -22.83
C ILE A 37 6.73 -18.48 -21.83
N SER A 38 8.06 -18.58 -21.91
CA SER A 38 8.95 -17.69 -21.15
C SER A 38 8.64 -16.21 -21.44
N GLN A 39 8.27 -15.46 -20.40
CA GLN A 39 7.80 -14.06 -20.54
C GLN A 39 8.92 -13.00 -20.62
N ILE A 40 10.19 -13.41 -20.65
CA ILE A 40 11.34 -12.51 -20.61
C ILE A 40 12.26 -12.70 -21.82
N SER A 41 11.79 -12.22 -22.97
CA SER A 41 12.64 -11.91 -24.13
C SER A 41 13.04 -10.44 -24.11
N GLY A 42 14.33 -10.16 -24.31
CA GLY A 42 14.85 -8.80 -24.42
C GLY A 42 14.34 -8.07 -25.68
N PRO A 43 14.34 -6.72 -25.69
CA PRO A 43 13.75 -5.95 -26.76
C PRO A 43 14.55 -6.06 -28.07
N ASP A 44 13.93 -6.64 -29.11
CA ASP A 44 14.50 -6.64 -30.45
C ASP A 44 14.26 -5.30 -31.17
N ARG A 45 15.19 -4.93 -32.05
CA ARG A 45 15.50 -3.57 -32.52
C ARG A 45 14.45 -2.95 -33.46
N THR A 46 13.28 -3.59 -33.60
CA THR A 46 12.17 -3.20 -34.49
C THR A 46 10.81 -3.17 -33.79
N SER A 47 10.75 -3.43 -32.48
CA SER A 47 9.49 -3.45 -31.72
C SER A 47 8.90 -2.05 -31.48
N ARG A 48 7.75 -1.77 -32.09
CA ARG A 48 6.95 -0.57 -31.84
C ARG A 48 6.09 -0.75 -30.58
N LEU A 49 6.31 0.10 -29.57
CA LEU A 49 5.43 0.44 -28.43
C LEU A 49 4.91 -0.73 -27.56
N THR A 50 4.87 -0.49 -26.26
CA THR A 50 4.24 -1.38 -25.27
C THR A 50 2.78 -1.66 -25.67
N PRO A 51 2.31 -2.93 -25.72
CA PRO A 51 0.96 -3.24 -26.18
C PRO A 51 -0.10 -2.67 -25.23
N LEU A 52 -1.00 -1.85 -25.77
CA LEU A 52 -2.08 -1.15 -25.05
C LEU A 52 -3.26 -2.07 -24.66
N SER A 53 -2.97 -3.26 -24.11
CA SER A 53 -3.97 -4.27 -23.75
C SER A 53 -3.87 -4.75 -22.30
N GLN A 54 -3.71 -3.81 -21.36
CA GLN A 54 -4.16 -4.00 -19.97
C GLN A 54 -5.44 -3.17 -19.75
N ILE A 55 -6.57 -3.73 -20.16
CA ILE A 55 -7.90 -3.09 -20.07
C ILE A 55 -8.37 -2.83 -18.62
N GLY A 56 -7.64 -3.35 -17.62
CA GLY A 56 -7.84 -3.04 -16.19
C GLY A 56 -6.83 -2.07 -15.57
N PHE A 57 -5.73 -1.71 -16.23
CA PHE A 57 -4.68 -0.86 -15.66
C PHE A 57 -4.64 0.50 -16.36
N ARG A 58 -5.32 1.50 -15.79
CA ARG A 58 -5.22 2.89 -16.23
C ARG A 58 -3.90 3.49 -15.79
N ASP A 59 -2.82 3.16 -16.50
CA ASP A 59 -1.56 3.86 -16.33
C ASP A 59 -1.68 5.29 -16.89
N SER A 60 -1.83 6.27 -16.00
CA SER A 60 -1.85 7.70 -16.37
C SER A 60 -0.52 8.16 -16.99
N ALA A 61 0.58 7.46 -16.71
CA ALA A 61 1.86 7.74 -17.36
C ALA A 61 1.87 7.38 -18.86
N SER A 62 1.00 6.45 -19.31
CA SER A 62 0.87 6.10 -20.74
C SER A 62 0.37 7.25 -21.63
N VAL A 63 -0.27 8.28 -21.04
CA VAL A 63 -0.72 9.52 -21.71
C VAL A 63 0.33 10.64 -21.57
N GLY A 64 1.50 10.36 -20.98
CA GLY A 64 2.54 11.35 -20.70
C GLY A 64 2.23 12.28 -19.54
N ALA A 65 1.15 12.05 -18.78
CA ALA A 65 0.77 12.83 -17.61
C ALA A 65 1.60 12.50 -16.35
N GLY A 66 2.44 11.47 -16.42
CA GLY A 66 3.16 10.90 -15.27
C GLY A 66 2.26 10.02 -14.38
N GLN A 67 2.89 9.30 -13.47
CA GLN A 67 2.17 8.56 -12.43
C GLN A 67 1.90 9.52 -11.25
N GLN A 68 0.63 9.80 -10.98
CA GLN A 68 0.23 10.65 -9.86
C GLN A 68 -0.14 9.76 -8.67
N LEU A 69 0.69 9.76 -7.62
CA LEU A 69 0.46 8.98 -6.41
C LEU A 69 -0.51 9.72 -5.48
N THR A 70 -1.51 9.00 -4.98
CA THR A 70 -2.45 9.53 -3.98
C THR A 70 -1.84 9.47 -2.58
N SER A 71 -2.06 10.51 -1.77
CA SER A 71 -1.54 10.58 -0.41
C SER A 71 -2.61 10.99 0.61
N LEU A 72 -2.53 10.39 1.79
CA LEU A 72 -3.39 10.68 2.93
C LEU A 72 -2.54 10.82 4.20
N SER A 73 -2.58 12.01 4.81
CA SER A 73 -1.98 12.26 6.12
C SER A 73 -2.94 11.87 7.24
N ILE A 74 -2.41 11.22 8.27
CA ILE A 74 -3.12 10.72 9.45
C ILE A 74 -2.49 11.37 10.68
N GLU A 75 -3.30 12.04 11.50
CA GLU A 75 -2.88 12.60 12.80
C GLU A 75 -3.87 12.18 13.89
N VAL A 76 -3.36 11.79 15.07
CA VAL A 76 -4.16 11.22 16.17
C VAL A 76 -3.99 12.07 17.43
N GLN A 77 -5.11 12.47 18.02
CA GLN A 77 -5.14 13.02 19.37
C GLN A 77 -5.86 12.04 20.29
N ALA A 78 -5.15 11.55 21.30
CA ALA A 78 -5.68 10.69 22.36
C ALA A 78 -5.73 11.43 23.70
N GLU A 79 -6.43 10.83 24.66
CA GLU A 79 -6.48 11.31 26.04
C GLU A 79 -5.10 11.28 26.70
N SER A 80 -4.88 12.15 27.69
CA SER A 80 -3.62 12.21 28.43
C SER A 80 -3.86 12.25 29.93
N ARG A 81 -3.15 11.37 30.65
CA ARG A 81 -3.17 11.28 32.12
C ARG A 81 -2.24 12.34 32.71
N GLY A 82 -2.69 13.59 32.66
CA GLY A 82 -1.88 14.75 33.05
C GLY A 82 -0.76 15.02 32.05
N ASP A 83 0.46 15.28 32.52
CA ASP A 83 1.63 15.57 31.67
C ASP A 83 2.25 14.33 30.99
N LEU A 84 1.66 13.14 31.16
CA LEU A 84 2.10 11.93 30.47
C LEU A 84 1.72 11.97 28.98
N ARG A 85 2.58 11.40 28.12
CA ARG A 85 2.22 11.13 26.73
C ARG A 85 1.09 10.09 26.70
N PRO A 86 0.12 10.22 25.75
CA PRO A 86 -0.88 9.18 25.52
C PRO A 86 -0.22 7.82 25.26
N ASN A 87 -0.80 6.76 25.82
CA ASN A 87 -0.36 5.39 25.66
C ASN A 87 -1.51 4.54 25.10
N PRO A 88 -1.36 3.91 23.92
CA PRO A 88 -2.46 3.24 23.23
C PRO A 88 -3.07 2.08 24.03
N ARG A 89 -2.35 1.48 24.99
CA ARG A 89 -2.89 0.45 25.88
C ARG A 89 -3.99 0.95 26.83
N PHE A 90 -3.98 2.23 27.18
CA PHE A 90 -4.83 2.78 28.23
C PHE A 90 -5.67 3.97 27.76
N ASP A 91 -5.06 4.89 27.02
CA ASP A 91 -5.64 6.18 26.68
C ASP A 91 -6.40 6.10 25.35
N ALA A 92 -7.67 6.56 25.34
CA ALA A 92 -8.56 6.47 24.19
C ALA A 92 -8.33 7.58 23.16
N ILE A 93 -8.62 7.28 21.89
CA ILE A 93 -8.60 8.27 20.80
C ILE A 93 -9.76 9.26 21.00
N MET A 94 -9.44 10.56 21.06
CA MET A 94 -10.41 11.65 21.17
C MET A 94 -10.76 12.24 19.80
N LEU A 95 -9.75 12.36 18.93
CA LEU A 95 -9.89 12.92 17.58
C LEU A 95 -8.92 12.21 16.63
N LEU A 96 -9.43 11.86 15.46
CA LEU A 96 -8.66 11.36 14.32
C LEU A 96 -8.82 12.34 13.18
N VAL A 97 -7.71 12.88 12.66
CA VAL A 97 -7.70 13.82 11.55
C VAL A 97 -7.09 13.13 10.33
N LEU A 98 -7.81 13.21 9.21
CA LEU A 98 -7.36 12.74 7.90
C LEU A 98 -7.30 13.94 6.95
N ALA A 99 -6.22 14.05 6.18
CA ALA A 99 -6.06 15.10 5.17
C ALA A 99 -5.51 14.51 3.87
N SER A 100 -6.30 14.63 2.79
CA SER A 100 -5.89 14.29 1.43
C SER A 100 -5.25 15.50 0.74
N TYR A 101 -4.35 15.25 -0.22
CA TYR A 101 -3.85 16.27 -1.14
C TYR A 101 -4.44 16.05 -2.54
N ASP A 102 -5.76 16.25 -2.66
CA ASP A 102 -6.54 16.08 -3.90
C ASP A 102 -6.98 17.43 -4.53
N GLY A 103 -6.61 18.55 -3.91
CA GLY A 103 -6.99 19.90 -4.35
C GLY A 103 -8.44 20.29 -4.02
N THR A 104 -9.20 19.43 -3.34
CA THR A 104 -10.55 19.78 -2.88
C THR A 104 -10.50 20.65 -1.63
N SER A 105 -11.48 21.55 -1.49
CA SER A 105 -11.61 22.44 -0.33
C SER A 105 -12.82 22.02 0.50
N GLY A 106 -12.66 20.95 1.28
CA GLY A 106 -13.71 20.38 2.11
C GLY A 106 -13.19 19.93 3.48
N CYS A 107 -14.02 20.07 4.51
CA CYS A 107 -13.79 19.48 5.82
C CYS A 107 -15.09 18.82 6.27
N SER A 108 -15.05 17.50 6.45
CA SER A 108 -16.15 16.73 7.04
C SER A 108 -15.79 16.40 8.48
N VAL A 109 -16.72 16.62 9.41
CA VAL A 109 -16.56 16.31 10.83
C VAL A 109 -17.63 15.30 11.22
N LEU A 110 -17.20 14.12 11.67
CA LEU A 110 -18.08 13.07 12.17
C LEU A 110 -17.85 12.89 13.67
N VAL A 111 -18.93 12.91 14.45
CA VAL A 111 -18.90 12.64 15.89
C VAL A 111 -19.32 11.20 16.12
N LEU A 112 -18.52 10.45 16.88
CA LEU A 112 -18.72 9.02 17.15
C LEU A 112 -18.67 8.78 18.65
N SER A 113 -19.63 8.01 19.17
CA SER A 113 -19.78 7.76 20.60
C SER A 113 -18.87 6.65 21.15
N GLU A 114 -18.30 5.81 20.26
CA GLU A 114 -17.39 4.73 20.65
C GLU A 114 -16.21 4.65 19.69
N GLU A 115 -15.05 4.29 20.24
CA GLU A 115 -13.80 4.13 19.52
C GLU A 115 -13.83 2.99 18.49
N LYS A 116 -14.64 1.94 18.71
CA LYS A 116 -14.87 0.87 17.72
C LYS A 116 -15.48 1.40 16.42
N HIS A 117 -16.47 2.29 16.53
CA HIS A 117 -17.07 2.95 15.36
C HIS A 117 -16.07 3.87 14.65
N LEU A 118 -15.16 4.51 15.39
CA LEU A 118 -14.05 5.30 14.80
C LEU A 118 -13.13 4.42 13.96
N PHE A 119 -12.74 3.24 14.46
CA PHE A 119 -11.94 2.29 13.67
C PHE A 119 -12.68 1.78 12.43
N SER A 120 -13.95 1.37 12.55
CA SER A 120 -14.75 0.93 11.40
C SER A 120 -14.90 2.03 10.33
N HIS A 121 -15.13 3.28 10.75
CA HIS A 121 -15.26 4.39 9.82
C HIS A 121 -13.92 4.78 9.18
N PHE A 122 -12.82 4.78 9.96
CA PHE A 122 -11.47 4.98 9.43
C PHE A 122 -11.13 3.94 8.36
N MET A 123 -11.36 2.64 8.62
CA MET A 123 -11.15 1.58 7.63
C MET A 123 -11.96 1.83 6.36
N ALA A 124 -13.25 2.18 6.50
CA ALA A 124 -14.11 2.49 5.37
C ALA A 124 -13.61 3.69 4.54
N ILE A 125 -13.06 4.73 5.18
CA ILE A 125 -12.41 5.85 4.48
C ILE A 125 -11.15 5.37 3.75
N ILE A 126 -10.27 4.60 4.38
CA ILE A 126 -9.03 4.11 3.74
C ILE A 126 -9.34 3.21 2.53
N VAL A 127 -10.34 2.33 2.64
CA VAL A 127 -10.74 1.42 1.54
C VAL A 127 -11.45 2.17 0.41
N SER A 128 -12.23 3.23 0.70
CA SER A 128 -12.95 3.99 -0.34
C SER A 128 -12.13 5.10 -1.00
N PHE A 129 -11.20 5.74 -0.27
CA PHE A 129 -10.24 6.70 -0.81
C PHE A 129 -9.06 6.02 -1.52
N ASP A 130 -8.74 4.79 -1.09
CA ASP A 130 -7.65 3.94 -1.56
C ASP A 130 -6.29 4.65 -1.80
N PRO A 131 -5.69 5.25 -0.75
CA PRO A 131 -4.43 5.99 -0.88
C PRO A 131 -3.21 5.09 -1.16
N ASP A 132 -2.36 5.50 -2.08
CA ASP A 132 -1.06 4.85 -2.34
C ASP A 132 -0.06 5.09 -1.22
N ILE A 133 -0.10 6.29 -0.64
CA ILE A 133 0.78 6.76 0.43
C ILE A 133 -0.04 7.08 1.67
N LEU A 134 0.25 6.39 2.77
CA LEU A 134 -0.15 6.78 4.12
C LEU A 134 1.01 7.53 4.79
N MET A 135 0.74 8.67 5.41
CA MET A 135 1.77 9.48 6.05
C MET A 135 1.30 10.11 7.36
N GLY A 136 2.24 10.60 8.16
CA GLY A 136 1.99 11.36 9.39
C GLY A 136 3.30 11.90 9.94
N TRP A 137 3.26 12.90 10.82
CA TRP A 137 4.49 13.51 11.34
C TRP A 137 5.40 12.47 12.00
N ASP A 138 4.85 11.75 12.98
CA ASP A 138 5.44 10.54 13.56
C ASP A 138 4.49 9.35 13.41
N VAL A 139 4.68 8.58 12.34
CA VAL A 139 3.90 7.38 12.03
C VAL A 139 3.91 6.37 13.18
N GLN A 140 5.01 6.25 13.94
CA GLN A 140 5.16 5.22 14.96
C GLN A 140 4.37 5.57 16.22
N GLY A 141 4.68 6.70 16.87
CA GLY A 141 4.12 7.03 18.18
C GLY A 141 2.89 7.95 18.17
N GLY A 142 2.64 8.70 17.09
CA GLY A 142 1.60 9.76 17.07
C GLY A 142 0.51 9.59 16.00
N SER A 143 0.60 8.55 15.17
CA SER A 143 -0.27 8.40 13.99
C SER A 143 -0.64 6.91 13.80
N LEU A 144 -0.41 6.31 12.62
CA LEU A 144 -0.87 4.97 12.26
C LEU A 144 -0.43 3.85 13.23
N GLY A 145 0.77 3.94 13.80
CA GLY A 145 1.27 2.99 14.80
C GLY A 145 0.48 3.05 16.12
N PHE A 146 0.17 4.27 16.60
CA PHE A 146 -0.73 4.45 17.75
C PHE A 146 -2.11 3.85 17.48
N LEU A 147 -2.68 4.09 16.28
CA LEU A 147 -3.94 3.48 15.87
C LEU A 147 -3.87 1.95 15.86
N ALA A 148 -2.79 1.37 15.34
CA ALA A 148 -2.61 -0.07 15.24
C ALA A 148 -2.48 -0.73 16.62
N GLU A 149 -1.67 -0.16 17.51
CA GLU A 149 -1.54 -0.63 18.90
C GLU A 149 -2.87 -0.48 19.65
N ARG A 150 -3.57 0.65 19.50
CA ARG A 150 -4.87 0.88 20.16
C ARG A 150 -5.93 -0.10 19.66
N ALA A 151 -6.00 -0.32 18.35
CA ALA A 151 -6.90 -1.28 17.74
C ALA A 151 -6.62 -2.71 18.22
N ALA A 152 -5.35 -3.13 18.31
CA ALA A 152 -4.97 -4.44 18.83
C ALA A 152 -5.47 -4.68 20.26
N HIS A 153 -5.38 -3.66 21.15
CA HIS A 153 -5.94 -3.72 22.51
C HIS A 153 -7.48 -3.84 22.54
N LEU A 154 -8.17 -3.46 21.45
CA LEU A 154 -9.62 -3.65 21.28
C LEU A 154 -9.99 -4.93 20.51
N GLY A 155 -9.00 -5.77 20.17
CA GLY A 155 -9.21 -6.99 19.38
C GLY A 155 -9.37 -6.76 17.87
N ILE A 156 -8.88 -5.63 17.36
CA ILE A 156 -9.06 -5.20 15.97
C ILE A 156 -7.72 -5.25 15.23
N GLY A 157 -7.59 -6.15 14.25
CA GLY A 157 -6.40 -6.28 13.38
C GLY A 157 -6.29 -5.17 12.33
N LEU A 158 -6.03 -3.93 12.75
CA LEU A 158 -6.15 -2.74 11.91
C LEU A 158 -5.37 -2.81 10.60
N LEU A 159 -4.06 -3.11 10.68
CA LEU A 159 -3.15 -3.04 9.52
C LEU A 159 -3.54 -4.02 8.41
N ASN A 160 -4.06 -5.20 8.77
CA ASN A 160 -4.56 -6.19 7.83
C ASN A 160 -5.85 -5.72 7.14
N ASN A 161 -6.77 -5.12 7.90
CA ASN A 161 -8.06 -4.62 7.37
C ASN A 161 -7.91 -3.42 6.42
N ILE A 162 -6.83 -2.65 6.51
CA ILE A 162 -6.54 -1.52 5.59
C ILE A 162 -5.56 -1.88 4.46
N SER A 163 -5.09 -3.13 4.41
CA SER A 163 -4.16 -3.62 3.40
C SER A 163 -4.83 -3.75 2.02
N ARG A 164 -4.03 -3.64 0.94
CA ARG A 164 -4.42 -4.03 -0.43
C ARG A 164 -4.10 -5.50 -0.75
N THR A 165 -3.40 -6.23 0.12
CA THR A 165 -3.07 -7.65 -0.07
C THR A 165 -4.12 -8.57 0.59
N PRO A 166 -4.50 -9.70 -0.03
CA PRO A 166 -5.40 -10.65 0.59
C PRO A 166 -4.79 -11.24 1.87
N SER A 167 -5.59 -11.41 2.92
CA SER A 167 -5.18 -12.04 4.17
C SER A 167 -5.27 -13.57 4.07
N GLU A 168 -4.18 -14.29 4.31
CA GLU A 168 -4.17 -15.77 4.27
C GLU A 168 -5.03 -16.43 5.38
N ALA A 169 -5.39 -15.68 6.42
CA ALA A 169 -6.19 -16.13 7.57
C ALA A 169 -7.64 -16.57 7.27
N ASN A 170 -8.05 -16.65 6.00
CA ASN A 170 -9.38 -17.11 5.57
C ASN A 170 -9.34 -18.41 4.71
N ILE A 171 -8.21 -19.13 4.68
CA ILE A 171 -8.05 -20.37 3.89
C ILE A 171 -7.87 -21.61 4.80
N ASP A 172 -8.82 -21.87 5.71
CA ASP A 172 -9.15 -23.26 6.13
C ASP A 172 -10.51 -23.39 6.84
N VAL A 173 -11.62 -23.08 6.15
CA VAL A 173 -12.97 -23.48 6.59
C VAL A 173 -13.73 -24.10 5.41
N GLY A 174 -13.29 -25.29 4.99
CA GLY A 174 -13.91 -26.04 3.91
C GLY A 174 -13.38 -27.47 3.81
N GLU A 175 -14.24 -28.44 4.18
CA GLU A 175 -14.07 -29.90 4.05
C GLU A 175 -13.24 -30.64 5.12
N ARG A 176 -13.93 -31.20 6.12
CA ARG A 176 -14.03 -32.67 6.28
C ARG A 176 -15.02 -33.09 7.37
N GLU A 177 -16.11 -33.72 6.96
CA GLU A 177 -16.83 -34.63 7.84
C GLU A 177 -16.25 -36.06 7.75
N ASN A 178 -16.38 -36.76 8.88
CA ASN A 178 -16.39 -38.22 9.01
C ASN A 178 -15.05 -39.01 9.00
N SER A 179 -14.55 -39.37 10.19
CA SER A 179 -14.43 -40.81 10.59
C SER A 179 -13.77 -41.05 11.97
N GLY A 180 -14.59 -41.03 13.03
CA GLY A 180 -14.64 -42.06 14.10
C GLY A 180 -13.39 -42.66 14.77
N LYS A 181 -12.18 -42.08 14.75
CA LYS A 181 -10.97 -42.72 15.32
C LYS A 181 -10.06 -41.88 16.25
N VAL A 182 -10.35 -40.59 16.48
CA VAL A 182 -9.40 -39.68 17.15
C VAL A 182 -9.63 -39.54 18.67
N ILE A 183 -10.70 -40.11 19.22
CA ILE A 183 -11.15 -39.91 20.62
C ILE A 183 -10.14 -40.39 21.68
N LEU A 184 -9.22 -41.32 21.33
CA LEU A 184 -8.22 -41.85 22.26
C LEU A 184 -6.97 -40.98 22.44
N ASP A 185 -6.70 -40.06 21.50
CA ASP A 185 -5.52 -39.18 21.55
C ASP A 185 -5.77 -37.91 22.39
N THR A 186 -7.04 -37.55 22.61
CA THR A 186 -7.44 -36.35 23.35
C THR A 186 -7.14 -36.46 24.85
N MET A 187 -7.35 -37.64 25.46
CA MET A 187 -7.26 -37.81 26.93
C MET A 187 -5.85 -37.99 27.49
N LEU A 188 -4.82 -38.18 26.64
CA LEU A 188 -3.41 -38.21 27.08
C LEU A 188 -2.70 -36.87 26.89
N LYS A 189 -3.33 -35.90 26.23
CA LYS A 189 -2.78 -34.56 25.98
C LYS A 189 -3.19 -33.51 27.03
N GLU A 190 -4.04 -33.89 27.99
CA GLU A 190 -4.70 -32.98 28.93
C GLU A 190 -3.95 -32.80 30.28
N SER A 191 -2.75 -33.38 30.45
CA SER A 191 -2.07 -33.43 31.76
C SER A 191 -0.66 -32.81 31.84
N LEU A 192 0.02 -32.45 30.74
CA LEU A 192 1.46 -32.12 30.77
C LEU A 192 1.94 -30.98 29.84
N ILE A 193 1.07 -30.10 29.35
CA ILE A 193 1.50 -28.83 28.71
C ILE A 193 0.70 -27.65 29.26
N THR A 194 1.18 -27.08 30.37
CA THR A 194 0.87 -25.70 30.76
C THR A 194 1.92 -24.77 30.16
N ASP A 195 1.81 -24.53 28.85
CA ASP A 195 2.53 -23.43 28.18
C ASP A 195 1.52 -22.46 27.57
N SER A 196 1.80 -21.17 27.74
CA SER A 196 0.91 -20.05 27.45
C SER A 196 0.87 -19.72 25.95
N ALA A 197 0.19 -20.55 25.15
CA ALA A 197 -0.13 -20.22 23.76
C ALA A 197 -1.30 -19.21 23.68
N LEU A 198 -1.03 -17.96 24.03
CA LEU A 198 -1.80 -16.84 23.49
C LEU A 198 -1.49 -16.69 22.00
N VAL A 199 -2.42 -16.12 21.23
CA VAL A 199 -2.26 -15.92 19.78
C VAL A 199 -1.19 -14.86 19.53
N GLU A 200 0.06 -15.29 19.41
CA GLU A 200 1.21 -14.47 18.99
C GLU A 200 1.22 -14.28 17.47
N ASP A 201 0.23 -13.53 16.98
CA ASP A 201 0.14 -13.15 15.57
C ASP A 201 -0.16 -11.64 15.43
N THR A 202 0.55 -10.83 16.22
CA THR A 202 0.53 -9.37 16.11
C THR A 202 1.95 -8.78 16.16
N VAL A 203 2.33 -8.18 15.03
CA VAL A 203 3.56 -7.42 14.80
C VAL A 203 4.82 -8.28 14.65
N ILE A 204 5.17 -8.57 13.39
CA ILE A 204 6.52 -8.96 12.99
C ILE A 204 7.52 -7.95 13.61
N GLU A 205 8.51 -8.43 14.34
CA GLU A 205 9.59 -7.60 14.91
C GLU A 205 10.58 -7.16 13.84
N ASP A 206 10.13 -6.34 12.90
CA ASP A 206 11.00 -5.61 12.00
C ASP A 206 11.73 -4.49 12.76
N GLU A 207 12.81 -4.88 13.43
CA GLU A 207 13.73 -3.98 14.13
C GLU A 207 14.38 -2.99 13.15
N TRP A 208 14.74 -3.44 11.95
CA TRP A 208 15.39 -2.60 10.94
C TRP A 208 14.45 -1.50 10.43
N GLY A 209 13.20 -1.85 10.09
CA GLY A 209 12.19 -0.87 9.70
C GLY A 209 11.84 0.06 10.86
N ARG A 210 11.78 -0.44 12.10
CA ARG A 210 11.63 0.40 13.29
C ARG A 210 12.74 1.44 13.41
N THR A 211 14.00 1.11 13.15
CA THR A 211 15.13 2.04 13.29
C THR A 211 15.40 2.91 12.04
N HIS A 212 15.13 2.43 10.83
CA HIS A 212 15.53 3.09 9.57
C HIS A 212 14.37 3.51 8.64
N ALA A 213 13.18 2.91 8.73
CA ALA A 213 12.05 3.15 7.81
C ALA A 213 10.82 3.74 8.54
N SER A 214 9.60 3.32 8.21
CA SER A 214 8.39 3.67 8.98
C SER A 214 8.22 2.82 10.25
N GLY A 215 8.72 1.58 10.26
CA GLY A 215 8.44 0.56 11.29
C GLY A 215 6.99 0.10 11.37
N VAL A 216 6.12 0.58 10.47
CA VAL A 216 4.71 0.23 10.35
C VAL A 216 4.45 -0.09 8.88
N HIS A 217 3.96 -1.31 8.62
CA HIS A 217 3.76 -1.83 7.28
C HIS A 217 2.29 -2.10 7.01
N VAL A 218 1.82 -1.74 5.82
CA VAL A 218 0.48 -2.01 5.31
C VAL A 218 0.66 -2.59 3.90
N GLY A 219 0.21 -3.82 3.68
CA GLY A 219 0.43 -4.51 2.40
C GLY A 219 -0.10 -3.70 1.21
N GLY A 220 0.73 -3.50 0.19
CA GLY A 220 0.38 -2.76 -1.02
C GLY A 220 0.19 -1.24 -0.85
N ARG A 221 0.53 -0.65 0.31
CA ARG A 221 0.60 0.81 0.51
C ARG A 221 1.99 1.24 0.97
N VAL A 222 2.43 2.42 0.55
CA VAL A 222 3.66 3.03 1.04
C VAL A 222 3.35 3.77 2.34
N VAL A 223 4.18 3.61 3.38
CA VAL A 223 4.02 4.31 4.66
C VAL A 223 5.20 5.25 4.87
N LEU A 224 4.95 6.57 4.94
CA LEU A 224 5.98 7.60 5.07
C LEU A 224 5.96 8.27 6.45
N ASN A 225 7.05 8.10 7.20
CA ASN A 225 7.31 8.84 8.44
C ASN A 225 7.97 10.19 8.11
N VAL A 226 7.25 11.29 8.29
CA VAL A 226 7.68 12.61 7.77
C VAL A 226 8.88 13.16 8.53
N TRP A 227 8.97 13.02 9.87
CA TRP A 227 10.13 13.55 10.60
C TRP A 227 11.44 12.87 10.16
N ARG A 228 11.39 11.59 9.76
CA ARG A 228 12.55 10.86 9.22
C ARG A 228 12.97 11.39 7.85
N LEU A 229 12.00 11.63 6.96
CA LEU A 229 12.25 12.26 5.66
C LEU A 229 12.91 13.64 5.83
N MET A 230 12.35 14.50 6.70
CA MET A 230 12.89 15.84 6.95
C MET A 230 14.29 15.82 7.57
N ARG A 231 14.66 14.75 8.30
CA ARG A 231 16.04 14.53 8.80
C ARG A 231 17.04 14.21 7.68
N GLY A 232 16.59 13.56 6.60
CA GLY A 232 17.41 13.37 5.39
C GLY A 232 17.59 14.66 4.59
N GLU A 233 16.49 15.40 4.39
CA GLU A 233 16.46 16.58 3.51
C GLU A 233 17.09 17.85 4.11
N VAL A 234 16.88 18.12 5.41
CA VAL A 234 17.29 19.39 6.03
C VAL A 234 18.07 19.14 7.32
N LYS A 235 19.24 19.77 7.46
CA LYS A 235 20.07 19.69 8.68
C LYS A 235 19.59 20.69 9.74
N LEU A 236 18.99 20.18 10.81
CA LEU A 236 18.46 20.96 11.93
C LEU A 236 18.93 20.36 13.26
N ASN A 237 18.95 21.18 14.32
CA ASN A 237 19.27 20.72 15.67
C ASN A 237 18.09 19.95 16.32
N MET A 238 16.86 20.25 15.92
CA MET A 238 15.64 19.58 16.41
C MET A 238 14.69 19.32 15.24
N TYR A 239 14.03 18.16 15.30
CA TYR A 239 13.07 17.68 14.28
C TYR A 239 11.67 17.52 14.88
N THR A 240 11.23 18.51 15.66
CA THR A 240 9.81 18.63 16.02
C THR A 240 9.06 19.35 14.89
N VAL A 241 7.74 19.16 14.80
CA VAL A 241 6.93 19.75 13.72
C VAL A 241 7.01 21.29 13.72
N GLU A 242 7.14 21.90 14.89
CA GLU A 242 7.27 23.34 15.07
C GLU A 242 8.62 23.86 14.58
N ALA A 243 9.72 23.17 14.93
CA ALA A 243 11.06 23.55 14.50
C ALA A 243 11.23 23.41 12.97
N VAL A 244 10.70 22.34 12.38
CA VAL A 244 10.73 22.12 10.92
C VAL A 244 9.78 23.09 10.20
N GLY A 245 8.60 23.36 10.76
CA GLY A 245 7.65 24.35 10.22
C GLY A 245 8.23 25.77 10.19
N GLU A 246 8.95 26.19 11.23
CA GLU A 246 9.63 27.49 11.25
C GLU A 246 10.80 27.53 10.25
N ALA A 247 11.60 26.46 10.17
CA ALA A 247 12.76 26.41 9.26
C ALA A 247 12.36 26.38 7.78
N VAL A 248 11.41 25.53 7.40
CA VAL A 248 11.06 25.23 6.01
C VAL A 248 9.90 26.09 5.51
N LEU A 249 8.79 26.15 6.26
CA LEU A 249 7.59 26.89 5.84
C LEU A 249 7.65 28.37 6.23
N ARG A 250 8.63 28.79 7.04
CA ARG A 250 8.74 30.14 7.65
C ARG A 250 7.51 30.51 8.48
N ARG A 251 6.85 29.52 9.10
CA ARG A 251 5.65 29.71 9.94
C ARG A 251 5.89 29.14 11.33
N LYS A 252 5.67 29.95 12.36
CA LYS A 252 5.65 29.46 13.75
C LYS A 252 4.38 28.66 14.01
N ILE A 253 4.55 27.43 14.47
CA ILE A 253 3.47 26.55 14.92
C ILE A 253 3.54 26.51 16.45
N PRO A 254 2.42 26.71 17.18
CA PRO A 254 2.41 26.60 18.63
C PRO A 254 2.52 25.14 19.06
N SER A 255 3.44 24.86 19.99
CA SER A 255 3.50 23.56 20.67
C SER A 255 2.51 23.58 21.84
N ILE A 256 1.53 22.67 21.84
CA ILE A 256 0.46 22.62 22.84
C ILE A 256 0.56 21.30 23.63
N PRO A 257 0.74 21.31 24.97
CA PRO A 257 0.85 20.09 25.75
C PRO A 257 -0.42 19.23 25.70
N TYR A 258 -0.26 17.89 25.69
CA TYR A 258 -1.38 16.95 25.63
C TYR A 258 -2.46 17.21 26.69
N LYS A 259 -2.09 17.51 27.94
CA LYS A 259 -3.05 17.86 29.02
C LYS A 259 -3.97 19.03 28.67
N VAL A 260 -3.45 20.00 27.91
CA VAL A 260 -4.19 21.19 27.48
C VAL A 260 -5.18 20.80 26.38
N LEU A 261 -4.75 19.99 25.41
CA LEU A 261 -5.61 19.46 24.34
C LEU A 261 -6.75 18.59 24.90
N THR A 262 -6.45 17.69 25.84
CA THR A 262 -7.44 16.88 26.57
C THR A 262 -8.43 17.77 27.33
N LYS A 263 -7.95 18.76 28.10
CA LYS A 263 -8.79 19.74 28.80
C LYS A 263 -9.70 20.51 27.83
N TRP A 264 -9.16 20.98 26.71
CA TRP A 264 -9.90 21.75 25.71
C TRP A 264 -11.03 20.94 25.08
N PHE A 265 -10.75 19.69 24.67
CA PHE A 265 -11.76 18.80 24.12
C PHE A 265 -12.86 18.49 25.15
N ALA A 266 -12.49 18.18 26.39
CA ALA A 266 -13.43 17.88 27.47
C ALA A 266 -14.26 19.11 27.94
N SER A 267 -13.76 20.33 27.75
CA SER A 267 -14.44 21.56 28.20
C SER A 267 -15.67 21.93 27.35
N GLY A 268 -15.76 21.40 26.13
CA GLY A 268 -16.84 21.71 25.19
C GLY A 268 -16.84 23.16 24.68
N PRO A 269 -17.83 23.53 23.84
CA PRO A 269 -17.88 24.86 23.23
C PRO A 269 -18.01 25.97 24.28
N GLY A 270 -17.10 26.94 24.24
CA GLY A 270 -17.19 28.20 24.98
C GLY A 270 -16.73 28.20 26.44
N ARG A 271 -16.14 27.12 26.98
CA ARG A 271 -15.65 27.07 28.38
C ARG A 271 -14.14 27.05 28.56
N SER A 272 -13.37 26.88 27.47
CA SER A 272 -11.91 26.92 27.55
C SER A 272 -11.39 28.35 27.39
N GLN A 273 -11.26 29.09 28.50
CA GLN A 273 -10.38 30.25 28.58
C GLN A 273 -9.07 29.83 29.23
N ILE A 274 -8.01 29.85 28.41
CA ILE A 274 -6.56 29.86 28.73
C ILE A 274 -6.16 28.79 29.77
#